data_AF-A0A3M7R8P3-F1
#
_entry.id   AF-A0A3M7R8P3-F1
#
_cell.length_a   1.000
_cell.length_b   1.000
_cell.length_c   1.000
_cell.angle_alpha   90.00
_cell.angle_beta   90.00
_cell.angle_gamma   90.00
#
_symmetry.space_group_name_H-M   'P 1'
#
loop_
_entity.id
_entity.type
_entity.pdbx_description
1 polymer ?
#
loop_
_entity_poly.entity_id
_entity_poly.type
_entity_poly.pdbx_seq_one_letter_code
_entity_poly.pdbx_strand_id
1 'polypeptide(L)'
;MVEKEIDDTRVIYWYHRRFIEVANSYYVSKLNSEERTSIFTNVIDFFNETWKHKPKPYIYNDYLTKKFGVKNGESEEVRDTGMQPTVFFEPDGKIRYNKRKISELPAFIGNLTSNLAINLACDLVFFDLNFLTGLFTHLSLVDIFEHLTNISGVSSYSISEESRKNLEQLKIFRLCLLQCGVQMKDNPEGLMIHFLSRSLNFNKHLGNFTKIIDQYYDQSPKYYSLVLAHQFMEPPIGELIFQLDKHSTPITHTVIGGDNDSLILSLSNKINAFNMSTVADLGFIKFTDFNEEKIFFTAFLDEFDQDFFNLNDINGGLIVCSLNE
;
A
#
# COMPACT_ATOMS: atom_id res chain seq x y z
N MET A 1 2.09 -22.33 15.57
CA MET A 1 3.46 -21.85 15.32
C MET A 1 3.47 -21.33 13.91
N VAL A 2 3.73 -20.04 13.71
CA VAL A 2 3.79 -19.45 12.37
C VAL A 2 5.21 -18.95 12.19
N GLU A 3 5.94 -19.59 11.29
CA GLU A 3 7.25 -19.10 10.86
C GLU A 3 7.00 -18.02 9.81
N LYS A 4 7.46 -16.80 10.07
CA LYS A 4 7.44 -15.71 9.10
C LYS A 4 8.86 -15.22 8.92
N GLU A 5 9.23 -15.01 7.66
CA GLU A 5 10.48 -14.35 7.33
C GLU A 5 10.27 -12.84 7.45
N ILE A 6 11.10 -12.18 8.25
CA ILE A 6 11.10 -10.73 8.44
C ILE A 6 12.53 -10.27 8.23
N ASP A 7 12.74 -9.34 7.30
CA ASP A 7 14.07 -8.81 6.99
C ASP A 7 15.12 -9.93 6.72
N ASP A 8 14.73 -10.96 5.96
CA ASP A 8 15.58 -12.11 5.59
C ASP A 8 16.08 -12.91 6.81
N THR A 9 15.39 -12.74 7.95
CA THR A 9 15.60 -13.47 9.20
C THR A 9 14.34 -14.26 9.52
N ARG A 10 14.49 -15.54 9.86
CA ARG A 10 13.37 -16.39 10.28
C ARG A 10 12.94 -16.02 11.69
N VAL A 11 11.73 -15.48 11.81
CA VAL A 11 11.12 -15.16 13.09
C VAL A 11 9.99 -16.15 13.36
N ILE A 12 10.11 -16.86 14.48
CA ILE A 12 9.09 -17.80 14.92
C ILE A 12 8.10 -17.03 15.79
N TYR A 13 6.87 -16.88 15.30
CA TYR A 13 5.81 -16.31 16.08
C TYR A 13 5.06 -17.36 16.91
N TRP A 14 4.90 -17.02 18.18
CA TRP A 14 4.25 -17.84 19.21
C TRP A 14 2.81 -17.41 19.53
N TYR A 15 2.17 -16.65 18.64
CA TYR A 15 0.78 -16.25 18.84
C TYR A 15 -0.17 -17.04 17.94
N HIS A 16 -1.26 -17.51 18.55
CA HIS A 16 -2.33 -18.24 17.87
C HIS A 16 -3.34 -17.24 17.29
N ARG A 17 -3.93 -17.51 16.11
CA ARG A 17 -4.93 -16.62 15.48
C ARG A 17 -6.05 -16.19 16.46
N ARG A 18 -6.56 -17.14 17.25
CA ARG A 18 -7.55 -16.86 18.32
C ARG A 18 -7.07 -15.84 19.35
N PHE A 19 -5.78 -15.80 19.67
CA PHE A 19 -5.25 -14.77 20.57
C PHE A 19 -5.35 -13.38 19.95
N ILE A 20 -5.04 -13.22 18.66
CA ILE A 20 -5.18 -11.94 17.95
C ILE A 20 -6.66 -11.51 17.91
N GLU A 21 -7.56 -12.44 17.57
CA GLU A 21 -9.00 -12.16 17.51
C GLU A 21 -9.55 -11.73 18.88
N VAL A 22 -9.19 -12.46 19.94
CA VAL A 22 -9.59 -12.14 21.32
C VAL A 22 -8.94 -10.83 21.78
N ALA A 23 -7.65 -10.62 21.54
CA ALA A 23 -6.97 -9.39 21.91
C ALA A 23 -7.59 -8.17 21.19
N ASN A 24 -7.92 -8.30 19.91
CA ASN A 24 -8.62 -7.25 19.18
C ASN A 24 -10.01 -6.97 19.77
N SER A 25 -10.79 -8.02 20.10
CA SER A 25 -12.13 -7.84 20.68
C SER A 25 -12.12 -7.27 22.10
N TYR A 26 -11.07 -7.53 22.87
CA TYR A 26 -10.96 -7.09 24.26
C TYR A 26 -10.27 -5.74 24.41
N TYR A 27 -9.17 -5.51 23.68
CA TYR A 27 -8.29 -4.35 23.86
C TYR A 27 -8.40 -3.29 22.77
N VAL A 28 -8.82 -3.62 21.54
CA VAL A 28 -8.74 -2.68 20.40
C VAL A 28 -10.12 -2.18 19.96
N SER A 29 -11.12 -3.07 19.88
CA SER A 29 -12.47 -2.72 19.41
C SER A 29 -13.22 -1.79 20.37
N LYS A 30 -12.84 -1.80 21.66
CA LYS A 30 -13.47 -0.98 22.70
C LYS A 30 -12.81 0.38 22.89
N LEU A 31 -11.69 0.63 22.21
CA LEU A 31 -10.98 1.91 22.32
C LEU A 31 -11.81 3.01 21.68
N ASN A 32 -11.97 4.12 22.39
CA ASN A 32 -12.47 5.34 21.78
C ASN A 32 -11.38 5.97 20.87
N SER A 33 -11.76 6.99 20.11
CA SER A 33 -10.86 7.64 19.13
C SER A 33 -9.62 8.26 19.77
N GLU A 34 -9.72 8.79 20.99
CA GLU A 34 -8.59 9.41 21.70
C GLU A 34 -7.59 8.36 22.21
N GLU A 35 -8.11 7.29 22.84
CA GLU A 35 -7.29 6.16 23.31
C GLU A 35 -6.57 5.49 22.15
N ARG A 36 -7.28 5.27 21.03
CA ARG A 36 -6.69 4.76 19.79
C ARG A 36 -5.60 5.70 19.31
N THR A 37 -5.87 6.99 19.18
CA THR A 37 -4.86 7.96 18.73
C THR A 37 -3.62 7.93 19.63
N SER A 38 -3.79 7.90 20.95
CA SER A 38 -2.70 7.83 21.93
C SER A 38 -1.84 6.57 21.75
N ILE A 39 -2.47 5.39 21.65
CA ILE A 39 -1.75 4.12 21.47
C ILE A 39 -1.00 4.07 20.15
N PHE A 40 -1.63 4.45 19.04
CA PHE A 40 -1.02 4.37 17.72
C PHE A 40 0.05 5.45 17.51
N THR A 41 -0.11 6.63 18.12
CA THR A 41 0.95 7.67 18.13
C THR A 41 2.20 7.18 18.84
N ASN A 42 2.06 6.43 19.95
CA ASN A 42 3.20 5.82 20.65
C ASN A 42 3.99 4.85 19.76
N VAL A 43 3.31 4.12 18.87
CA VAL A 43 3.97 3.20 17.92
C VAL A 43 4.72 3.98 16.83
N ILE A 44 4.13 5.08 16.35
CA ILE A 44 4.79 5.96 15.37
C ILE A 44 6.03 6.62 16.00
N ASP A 45 5.94 7.08 17.25
CA ASP A 45 7.07 7.60 18.01
C ASP A 45 8.19 6.58 18.19
N PHE A 46 7.85 5.30 18.34
CA PHE A 46 8.83 4.22 18.36
C PHE A 46 9.58 4.10 17.02
N PHE A 47 8.87 4.09 15.89
CA PHE A 47 9.50 4.02 14.57
C PHE A 47 10.29 5.27 14.18
N ASN A 48 9.89 6.43 14.70
CA ASN A 48 10.58 7.71 14.49
C ASN A 48 11.68 7.97 15.52
N GLU A 49 11.90 7.05 16.46
CA GLU A 49 12.86 7.20 17.55
C GLU A 49 12.61 8.47 18.40
N THR A 50 11.40 9.03 18.41
CA THR A 50 11.06 10.26 19.16
C THR A 50 11.34 10.11 20.65
N TRP A 51 11.27 8.88 21.16
CA TRP A 51 11.45 8.50 22.56
C TRP A 51 12.87 8.12 22.94
N LYS A 52 13.74 7.93 21.95
CA LYS A 52 15.10 7.47 22.17
C LYS A 52 15.85 8.47 23.05
N HIS A 53 16.52 7.95 24.08
CA HIS A 53 17.24 8.74 25.07
C HIS A 53 16.37 9.72 25.89
N LYS A 54 15.04 9.59 25.87
CA LYS A 54 14.14 10.37 26.75
C LYS A 54 13.76 9.57 27.99
N PRO A 55 13.77 10.20 29.18
CA PRO A 55 13.39 9.52 30.43
C PRO A 55 11.92 9.09 30.41
N LYS A 56 11.66 7.84 30.82
CA LYS A 56 10.31 7.30 31.01
C LYS A 56 10.00 7.34 32.50
N PRO A 57 9.03 8.16 32.94
CA PRO A 57 8.59 8.11 34.33
C PRO A 57 7.84 6.79 34.59
N TYR A 58 8.06 6.20 35.76
CA TYR A 58 7.32 5.05 36.27
C TYR A 58 7.20 5.11 37.79
N ILE A 59 6.24 4.35 38.32
CA ILE A 59 5.94 4.30 39.75
C ILE A 59 6.25 2.90 40.26
N TYR A 60 7.09 2.82 41.29
CA TYR A 60 7.35 1.60 42.03
C TYR A 60 6.13 1.21 42.86
N ASN A 61 5.89 -0.10 42.99
CA ASN A 61 4.93 -0.59 43.98
C ASN A 61 5.46 -0.35 45.41
N ASP A 62 4.56 -0.34 46.39
CA ASP A 62 4.88 0.00 47.79
C ASP A 62 6.05 -0.80 48.39
N TYR A 63 6.16 -2.08 47.99
CA TYR A 63 7.25 -2.95 48.41
C TYR A 63 8.60 -2.48 47.88
N LEU A 64 8.69 -2.21 46.57
CA LEU A 64 9.92 -1.74 45.92
C LEU A 64 10.26 -0.31 46.37
N THR A 65 9.27 0.54 46.60
CA THR A 65 9.45 1.90 47.14
C THR A 65 10.17 1.87 48.48
N LYS A 66 9.74 1.00 49.41
CA LYS A 66 10.40 0.81 50.71
C LYS A 66 11.79 0.18 50.58
N LYS A 67 11.95 -0.79 49.68
CA LYS A 67 13.22 -1.52 49.48
C LYS A 67 14.31 -0.63 48.89
N PHE A 68 13.96 0.22 47.93
CA PHE A 68 14.90 1.09 47.22
C PHE A 68 15.01 2.49 47.83
N GLY A 69 14.22 2.81 48.85
CA GLY A 69 14.26 4.11 49.54
C GLY A 69 13.84 5.29 48.66
N VAL A 70 13.01 5.04 47.63
CA VAL A 70 12.59 6.04 46.66
C VAL A 70 11.50 6.92 47.29
N LYS A 71 11.69 8.24 47.29
CA LYS A 71 10.67 9.18 47.79
C LYS A 71 9.48 9.19 46.83
N ASN A 72 8.27 9.03 47.37
CA ASN A 72 7.00 8.98 46.64
C ASN A 72 6.87 7.84 45.61
N GLY A 73 7.83 6.91 45.53
CA GLY A 73 7.79 5.78 44.59
C GLY A 73 8.00 6.16 43.12
N GLU A 74 8.25 7.44 42.81
CA GLU A 74 8.47 7.92 41.46
C GLU A 74 9.94 7.76 41.05
N SER A 75 10.16 7.27 39.85
CA SER A 75 11.49 7.15 39.26
C SER A 75 11.42 7.31 37.74
N GLU A 76 12.57 7.53 37.13
CA GLU A 76 12.70 7.66 35.69
C GLU A 76 13.92 6.89 35.21
N GLU A 77 13.78 6.25 34.05
CA GLU A 77 14.87 5.53 33.39
C GLU A 77 14.92 5.94 31.94
N VAL A 78 16.14 5.97 31.38
CA VAL A 78 16.33 6.33 29.98
C VAL A 78 15.77 5.23 29.08
N ARG A 79 14.90 5.59 28.13
CA ARG A 79 14.45 4.64 27.10
C ARG A 79 15.61 4.36 26.16
N ASP A 80 16.23 3.20 26.32
CA ASP A 80 17.19 2.66 25.36
C ASP A 80 16.46 1.72 24.40
N THR A 81 16.20 2.21 23.19
CA THR A 81 15.53 1.47 22.12
C THR A 81 16.48 1.36 20.94
N GLY A 82 16.53 0.17 20.32
CA GLY A 82 17.31 -0.03 19.10
C GLY A 82 16.88 0.90 17.98
N MET A 83 17.84 1.28 17.12
CA MET A 83 17.59 2.19 16.01
C MET A 83 16.58 1.59 15.02
N GLN A 84 15.67 2.43 14.53
CA GLN A 84 14.64 2.17 13.52
C GLN A 84 14.84 3.08 12.29
N PRO A 85 16.04 3.12 11.67
CA PRO A 85 16.23 3.91 10.47
C PRO A 85 15.39 3.32 9.34
N THR A 86 15.00 4.16 8.39
CA THR A 86 14.33 3.70 7.15
C THR A 86 15.30 2.89 6.29
N VAL A 87 16.58 3.28 6.32
CA VAL A 87 17.67 2.69 5.54
C VAL A 87 18.82 2.30 6.47
N PHE A 88 19.28 1.06 6.35
CA PHE A 88 20.53 0.57 6.90
C PHE A 88 21.62 0.65 5.83
N PHE A 89 22.77 1.21 6.20
CA PHE A 89 23.98 1.18 5.39
C PHE A 89 24.87 0.05 5.88
N GLU A 90 25.11 -0.94 5.03
CA GLU A 90 26.03 -2.03 5.34
C GLU A 90 27.49 -1.57 5.15
N PRO A 91 28.48 -2.22 5.81
CA PRO A 91 29.88 -1.82 5.72
C PRO A 91 30.47 -1.87 4.30
N ASP A 92 29.86 -2.66 3.41
CA ASP A 92 30.20 -2.79 1.99
C ASP A 92 29.59 -1.67 1.12
N GLY A 93 28.82 -0.75 1.72
CA GLY A 93 28.11 0.33 1.03
C GLY A 93 26.75 -0.09 0.48
N LYS A 94 26.30 -1.34 0.69
CA LYS A 94 24.98 -1.80 0.26
C LYS A 94 23.89 -1.18 1.13
N ILE A 95 22.80 -0.83 0.46
CA ILE A 95 21.61 -0.26 1.07
C ILE A 95 20.63 -1.38 1.38
N ARG A 96 20.15 -1.44 2.62
CA ARG A 96 19.09 -2.36 3.05
C ARG A 96 17.98 -1.58 3.73
N TYR A 97 16.75 -1.69 3.25
CA TYR A 97 15.61 -1.01 3.87
C TYR A 97 15.09 -1.80 5.08
N ASN A 98 14.50 -1.09 6.04
CA ASN A 98 13.79 -1.68 7.16
C ASN A 98 12.40 -2.14 6.71
N LYS A 99 12.25 -3.40 6.26
CA LYS A 99 11.00 -3.87 5.64
C LYS A 99 9.84 -3.77 6.64
N ARG A 100 10.09 -4.05 7.92
CA ARG A 100 9.09 -3.89 8.98
C ARG A 100 8.56 -2.46 9.06
N LYS A 101 9.44 -1.46 9.11
CA LYS A 101 9.03 -0.05 9.14
C LYS A 101 8.27 0.33 7.87
N ILE A 102 8.75 -0.09 6.69
CA ILE A 102 8.10 0.17 5.40
C ILE A 102 6.69 -0.43 5.33
N SER A 103 6.49 -1.65 5.81
CA SER A 103 5.19 -2.34 5.73
C SER A 103 4.21 -1.94 6.84
N GLU A 104 4.69 -1.73 8.07
CA GLU A 104 3.80 -1.54 9.22
C GLU A 104 3.46 -0.07 9.50
N LEU A 105 4.40 0.87 9.29
CA LEU A 105 4.20 2.29 9.64
C LEU A 105 3.00 2.93 8.92
N PRO A 106 2.78 2.75 7.60
CA PRO A 106 1.63 3.33 6.91
C PRO A 106 0.30 2.82 7.47
N ALA A 107 0.23 1.53 7.83
CA ALA A 107 -0.95 0.94 8.45
C ALA A 107 -1.23 1.52 9.84
N PHE A 108 -0.20 1.77 10.65
CA PHE A 108 -0.36 2.44 11.94
C PHE A 108 -0.84 3.88 11.79
N ILE A 109 -0.31 4.61 10.80
CA ILE A 109 -0.74 5.99 10.50
C ILE A 109 -2.22 6.02 10.10
N GLY A 110 -2.68 5.07 9.27
CA GLY A 110 -4.09 4.97 8.86
C GLY A 110 -5.08 4.73 10.01
N ASN A 111 -4.62 4.30 11.18
CA ASN A 111 -5.47 4.11 12.37
C ASN A 111 -5.64 5.37 13.23
N LEU A 112 -4.98 6.47 12.89
CA LEU A 112 -5.09 7.75 13.60
C LEU A 112 -6.29 8.59 13.13
N THR A 113 -6.55 9.69 13.84
CA THR A 113 -7.47 10.71 13.32
C THR A 113 -6.98 11.28 12.00
N SER A 114 -7.90 11.59 11.10
CA SER A 114 -7.59 11.97 9.71
C SER A 114 -6.62 13.14 9.60
N ASN A 115 -6.76 14.17 10.44
CA ASN A 115 -5.85 15.31 10.45
C ASN A 115 -4.41 14.89 10.77
N LEU A 116 -4.23 13.98 11.73
CA LEU A 116 -2.89 13.52 12.09
C LEU A 116 -2.35 12.53 11.05
N ALA A 117 -3.21 11.60 10.60
CA ALA A 117 -2.87 10.57 9.63
C ALA A 117 -2.35 11.16 8.31
N ILE A 118 -3.09 12.10 7.72
CA ILE A 118 -2.75 12.71 6.43
C ILE A 118 -1.40 13.45 6.50
N ASN A 119 -1.19 14.25 7.55
CA ASN A 119 0.03 15.02 7.70
C ASN A 119 1.25 14.10 7.92
N LEU A 120 1.14 13.12 8.81
CA LEU A 120 2.22 12.15 9.05
C LEU A 120 2.51 11.28 7.82
N ALA A 121 1.47 10.88 7.07
CA ALA A 121 1.64 10.13 5.83
C ALA A 121 2.42 10.94 4.78
N CYS A 122 2.11 12.22 4.64
CA CYS A 122 2.87 13.09 3.75
C CYS A 122 4.32 13.25 4.23
N ASP A 123 4.51 13.48 5.53
CA ASP A 123 5.82 13.84 6.06
C ASP A 123 6.81 12.68 6.13
N LEU A 124 6.32 11.49 6.48
CA LEU A 124 7.15 10.34 6.84
C LEU A 124 7.14 9.21 5.81
N VAL A 125 6.14 9.15 4.93
CA VAL A 125 5.87 7.99 4.07
C VAL A 125 5.93 8.36 2.59
N PHE A 126 4.96 9.11 2.10
CA PHE A 126 4.75 9.27 0.64
C PHE A 126 5.65 10.35 0.01
N PHE A 127 6.08 11.35 0.78
CA PHE A 127 6.97 12.42 0.30
C PHE A 127 8.34 12.44 1.03
N ASP A 128 8.76 11.26 1.49
CA ASP A 128 10.13 10.98 1.91
C ASP A 128 10.78 10.04 0.90
N LEU A 129 11.92 10.42 0.30
CA LEU A 129 12.52 9.67 -0.80
C LEU A 129 13.03 8.30 -0.35
N ASN A 130 13.60 8.20 0.85
CA ASN A 130 14.10 6.95 1.39
C ASN A 130 12.95 5.97 1.69
N PHE A 131 11.84 6.48 2.20
CA PHE A 131 10.66 5.67 2.42
C PHE A 131 10.01 5.25 1.10
N LEU A 132 9.89 6.18 0.15
CA LEU A 132 9.29 5.91 -1.16
C LEU A 132 10.07 4.87 -1.97
N THR A 133 11.41 4.97 -1.98
CA THR A 133 12.27 3.94 -2.60
C THR A 133 12.08 2.57 -1.93
N GLY A 134 11.98 2.53 -0.60
CA GLY A 134 11.66 1.32 0.15
C GLY A 134 10.30 0.73 -0.20
N LEU A 135 9.25 1.57 -0.34
CA LEU A 135 7.92 1.16 -0.77
C LEU A 135 7.97 0.51 -2.16
N PHE A 136 8.59 1.17 -3.14
CA PHE A 136 8.71 0.67 -4.51
C PHE A 136 9.55 -0.61 -4.62
N THR A 137 10.47 -0.83 -3.69
CA THR A 137 11.34 -2.01 -3.70
C THR A 137 10.70 -3.22 -3.02
N HIS A 138 9.87 -3.01 -1.99
CA HIS A 138 9.42 -4.11 -1.11
C HIS A 138 7.93 -4.38 -1.12
N LEU A 139 7.10 -3.42 -1.53
CA LEU A 139 5.66 -3.60 -1.56
C LEU A 139 5.16 -3.71 -2.99
N SER A 140 4.07 -4.45 -3.19
CA SER A 140 3.36 -4.41 -4.45
C SER A 140 2.65 -3.06 -4.61
N LEU A 141 2.39 -2.65 -5.85
CA LEU A 141 1.58 -1.45 -6.10
C LEU A 141 0.20 -1.55 -5.43
N VAL A 142 -0.38 -2.75 -5.34
CA VAL A 142 -1.66 -2.99 -4.68
C VAL A 142 -1.59 -2.63 -3.19
N ASP A 143 -0.55 -3.09 -2.48
CA ASP A 143 -0.36 -2.77 -1.05
C ASP A 143 -0.16 -1.26 -0.84
N ILE A 144 0.60 -0.60 -1.72
CA ILE A 144 0.80 0.86 -1.68
C ILE A 144 -0.53 1.59 -1.88
N PHE A 145 -1.37 1.15 -2.83
CA PHE A 145 -2.69 1.73 -3.06
C PHE A 145 -3.66 1.46 -1.90
N GLU A 146 -3.58 0.30 -1.24
CA GLU A 146 -4.34 0.03 -0.02
C GLU A 146 -3.97 1.02 1.09
N HIS A 147 -2.68 1.23 1.33
CA HIS A 147 -2.21 2.24 2.29
C HIS A 147 -2.67 3.65 1.95
N LEU A 148 -2.55 4.06 0.68
CA LEU A 148 -3.05 5.35 0.21
C LEU A 148 -4.55 5.49 0.46
N THR A 149 -5.35 4.49 0.09
CA THR A 149 -6.82 4.50 0.20
C THR A 149 -7.26 4.58 1.67
N ASN A 150 -6.62 3.81 2.55
CA ASN A 150 -6.90 3.83 3.99
C ASN A 150 -6.66 5.22 4.61
N ILE A 151 -5.71 5.98 4.08
CA ILE A 151 -5.37 7.33 4.57
C ILE A 151 -6.21 8.42 3.87
N SER A 152 -6.46 8.28 2.56
CA SER A 152 -7.12 9.30 1.74
C SER A 152 -8.64 9.18 1.67
N GLY A 153 -9.23 8.06 2.12
CA GLY A 153 -10.68 7.78 2.04
C GLY A 153 -11.57 8.62 2.98
N VAL A 154 -11.07 9.72 3.53
CA VAL A 154 -11.75 10.56 4.51
C VAL A 154 -12.52 11.69 3.82
N SER A 155 -13.71 12.04 4.33
CA SER A 155 -14.45 13.21 3.86
C SER A 155 -13.72 14.53 4.18
N SER A 156 -13.71 15.43 3.20
CA SER A 156 -12.96 16.70 3.26
C SER A 156 -13.58 17.77 4.18
N TYR A 157 -14.78 17.53 4.71
CA TYR A 157 -15.55 18.51 5.47
C TYR A 157 -15.10 18.65 6.94
N SER A 158 -14.43 17.65 7.51
CA SER A 158 -14.03 17.61 8.93
C SER A 158 -12.53 17.87 9.16
N ILE A 159 -11.77 18.10 8.09
CA ILE A 159 -10.31 18.25 8.14
C ILE A 159 -9.87 19.71 8.06
N SER A 160 -8.73 20.00 8.69
CA SER A 160 -8.12 21.33 8.68
C SER A 160 -7.70 21.76 7.27
N GLU A 161 -7.52 23.06 7.06
CA GLU A 161 -7.01 23.62 5.80
C GLU A 161 -5.71 22.95 5.35
N GLU A 162 -4.78 22.73 6.27
CA GLU A 162 -3.48 22.11 5.97
C GLU A 162 -3.63 20.64 5.58
N SER A 163 -4.37 19.87 6.35
CA SER A 163 -4.66 18.46 6.03
C SER A 163 -5.39 18.34 4.69
N ARG A 164 -6.23 19.31 4.32
CA ARG A 164 -6.91 19.33 3.02
C ARG A 164 -5.94 19.52 1.87
N LYS A 165 -4.99 20.46 1.98
CA LYS A 165 -3.92 20.63 0.97
C LYS A 165 -3.06 19.38 0.84
N ASN A 166 -2.75 18.73 1.96
CA ASN A 166 -2.00 17.48 1.97
C ASN A 166 -2.79 16.32 1.35
N LEU A 167 -4.09 16.24 1.61
CA LEU A 167 -4.98 15.27 0.99
C LEU A 167 -5.04 15.43 -0.53
N GLU A 168 -5.16 16.65 -1.04
CA GLU A 168 -5.15 16.90 -2.49
C GLU A 168 -3.81 16.49 -3.12
N GLN A 169 -2.69 16.76 -2.44
CA GLN A 169 -1.38 16.29 -2.91
C GLN A 169 -1.26 14.76 -2.90
N LEU A 170 -1.83 14.06 -1.91
CA LEU A 170 -1.89 12.59 -1.89
C LEU A 170 -2.75 12.03 -3.03
N LYS A 171 -3.85 12.70 -3.40
CA LYS A 171 -4.65 12.31 -4.57
C LYS A 171 -3.84 12.43 -5.86
N ILE A 172 -3.11 13.54 -6.03
CA ILE A 172 -2.21 13.73 -7.18
C ILE A 172 -1.09 12.68 -7.18
N PHE A 173 -0.52 12.36 -6.01
CA PHE A 173 0.47 11.31 -5.84
C PHE A 173 -0.08 9.96 -6.32
N ARG A 174 -1.28 9.59 -5.87
CA ARG A 174 -1.98 8.36 -6.30
C ARG A 174 -2.17 8.32 -7.81
N LEU A 175 -2.59 9.43 -8.42
CA LEU A 175 -2.76 9.53 -9.88
C LEU A 175 -1.43 9.34 -10.63
N CYS A 176 -0.35 9.98 -10.16
CA CYS A 176 0.98 9.82 -10.75
C CYS A 176 1.42 8.35 -10.70
N LEU A 177 1.27 7.71 -9.52
CA LEU A 177 1.68 6.32 -9.32
C LEU A 177 0.89 5.36 -10.21
N LEU A 178 -0.43 5.55 -10.30
CA LEU A 178 -1.31 4.72 -11.11
C LEU A 178 -0.93 4.76 -12.60
N GLN A 179 -0.52 5.92 -13.10
CA GLN A 179 -0.04 6.09 -14.47
C GLN A 179 1.40 5.64 -14.72
N CYS A 180 2.20 5.38 -13.68
CA CYS A 180 3.52 4.76 -13.85
C CYS A 180 3.39 3.31 -14.33
N GLY A 181 2.23 2.71 -14.04
CA GLY A 181 1.77 1.44 -14.55
C GLY A 181 2.48 0.21 -13.97
N VAL A 182 1.88 -0.95 -14.17
CA VAL A 182 2.41 -2.24 -13.73
C VAL A 182 3.68 -2.66 -14.50
N GLN A 183 3.95 -2.05 -15.65
CA GLN A 183 5.13 -2.36 -16.49
C GLN A 183 6.47 -2.15 -15.76
N MET A 184 6.50 -1.29 -14.74
CA MET A 184 7.70 -1.02 -13.93
C MET A 184 7.67 -1.70 -12.56
N LYS A 185 6.71 -2.60 -12.29
CA LYS A 185 6.62 -3.30 -10.99
C LYS A 185 7.90 -4.06 -10.63
N ASP A 186 8.59 -4.58 -11.65
CA ASP A 186 9.79 -5.41 -11.50
C ASP A 186 11.07 -4.56 -11.51
N ASN A 187 10.97 -3.23 -11.72
CA ASN A 187 12.10 -2.31 -11.74
C ASN A 187 11.80 -1.06 -10.88
N PRO A 188 12.17 -1.08 -9.58
CA PRO A 188 11.94 0.02 -8.65
C PRO A 188 12.57 1.35 -9.08
N GLU A 189 13.76 1.32 -9.71
CA GLU A 189 14.42 2.53 -10.22
C GLU A 189 13.65 3.13 -11.40
N GLY A 190 13.18 2.26 -12.32
CA GLY A 190 12.32 2.67 -13.43
C GLY A 190 11.00 3.27 -12.95
N LEU A 191 10.38 2.66 -11.94
CA LEU A 191 9.17 3.17 -11.29
C LEU A 191 9.41 4.56 -10.67
N MET A 192 10.53 4.75 -9.96
CA MET A 192 10.91 6.03 -9.38
C MET A 192 11.10 7.12 -10.44
N ILE A 193 11.84 6.83 -11.51
CA ILE A 193 12.05 7.74 -12.64
C ILE A 193 10.71 8.11 -13.30
N HIS A 194 9.84 7.14 -13.54
CA HIS A 194 8.52 7.37 -14.13
C HIS A 194 7.63 8.23 -13.23
N PHE A 195 7.64 7.98 -11.93
CA PHE A 195 6.90 8.75 -10.94
C PHE A 195 7.39 10.20 -10.90
N LEU A 196 8.68 10.39 -10.72
CA LEU A 196 9.29 11.73 -10.63
C LEU A 196 9.13 12.53 -11.92
N SER A 197 9.28 11.88 -13.08
CA SER A 197 9.10 12.55 -14.38
C SER A 197 7.70 13.13 -14.56
N ARG A 198 6.65 12.50 -14.00
CA ARG A 198 5.27 13.01 -14.02
C ARG A 198 5.04 14.10 -12.98
N SER A 199 5.79 14.07 -11.88
CA SER A 199 5.62 15.01 -10.78
C SER A 199 6.46 16.28 -10.87
N LEU A 200 7.46 16.34 -11.76
CA LEU A 200 8.41 17.46 -11.85
C LEU A 200 7.73 18.83 -12.01
N ASN A 201 6.61 18.90 -12.74
CA ASN A 201 5.88 20.15 -12.94
C ASN A 201 5.18 20.68 -11.68
N PHE A 202 5.06 19.86 -10.64
CA PHE A 202 4.51 20.29 -9.36
C PHE A 202 5.56 20.96 -8.46
N ASN A 203 6.83 20.95 -8.86
CA ASN A 203 7.89 21.64 -8.15
C ASN A 203 7.55 23.13 -8.00
N LYS A 204 7.74 23.68 -6.80
CA LYS A 204 7.40 25.06 -6.38
C LYS A 204 5.91 25.38 -6.31
N HIS A 205 5.03 24.52 -6.83
CA HIS A 205 3.59 24.70 -6.79
C HIS A 205 2.94 23.92 -5.65
N LEU A 206 3.45 22.71 -5.37
CA LEU A 206 2.94 21.82 -4.33
C LEU A 206 4.08 21.51 -3.35
N GLY A 207 3.89 21.83 -2.07
CA GLY A 207 4.95 21.80 -1.05
C GLY A 207 5.57 20.42 -0.85
N ASN A 208 4.77 19.36 -0.79
CA ASN A 208 5.28 18.00 -0.56
C ASN A 208 5.97 17.46 -1.81
N PHE A 209 5.48 17.78 -3.01
CA PHE A 209 6.18 17.45 -4.25
C PHE A 209 7.50 18.20 -4.37
N THR A 210 7.55 19.46 -3.95
CA THR A 210 8.81 20.23 -3.89
C THR A 210 9.79 19.51 -2.95
N LYS A 211 9.34 19.15 -1.74
CA LYS A 211 10.14 18.42 -0.74
C LYS A 211 10.73 17.11 -1.30
N ILE A 212 9.95 16.29 -2.01
CA ILE A 212 10.47 15.02 -2.54
C ILE A 212 11.39 15.21 -3.75
N ILE A 213 11.13 16.22 -4.59
CA ILE A 213 11.95 16.55 -5.75
C ILE A 213 13.31 17.11 -5.30
N ASP A 214 13.33 17.97 -4.28
CA ASP A 214 14.58 18.49 -3.70
C ASP A 214 15.40 17.35 -3.09
N GLN A 215 14.77 16.47 -2.30
CA GLN A 215 15.42 15.26 -1.79
C GLN A 215 16.00 14.38 -2.91
N TYR A 216 15.25 14.22 -4.01
CA TYR A 216 15.73 13.48 -5.17
C TYR A 216 16.99 14.11 -5.73
N TYR A 217 17.02 15.41 -6.04
CA TYR A 217 18.22 16.03 -6.60
C TYR A 217 19.42 16.04 -5.63
N ASP A 218 19.18 16.13 -4.32
CA ASP A 218 20.24 16.09 -3.31
C ASP A 218 20.86 14.69 -3.15
N GLN A 219 20.04 13.65 -3.23
CA GLN A 219 20.45 12.26 -2.95
C GLN A 219 20.83 11.50 -4.22
N SER A 220 20.27 11.86 -5.37
CA SER A 220 20.39 11.06 -6.59
C SER A 220 21.81 10.87 -7.11
N PRO A 221 22.70 11.88 -7.09
CA PRO A 221 24.07 11.70 -7.55
C PRO A 221 24.84 10.61 -6.78
N LYS A 222 24.36 10.21 -5.60
CA LYS A 222 24.99 9.18 -4.77
C LYS A 222 24.49 7.77 -5.08
N TYR A 223 23.26 7.63 -5.58
CA TYR A 223 22.56 6.35 -5.64
C TYR A 223 22.06 5.97 -7.04
N TYR A 224 21.85 6.93 -7.93
CA TYR A 224 21.36 6.68 -9.29
C TYR A 224 22.43 7.02 -10.32
N SER A 225 22.56 6.15 -11.32
CA SER A 225 23.48 6.33 -12.45
C SER A 225 22.99 7.43 -13.42
N LEU A 226 21.67 7.63 -13.48
CA LEU A 226 21.02 8.63 -14.33
C LEU A 226 20.11 9.50 -13.47
N VAL A 227 20.20 10.81 -13.65
CA VAL A 227 19.37 11.79 -12.95
C VAL A 227 18.46 12.48 -13.95
N LEU A 228 17.19 12.59 -13.59
CA LEU A 228 16.16 13.21 -14.41
C LEU A 228 16.39 14.72 -14.46
N ALA A 229 16.80 15.27 -15.60
CA ALA A 229 17.06 16.72 -15.72
C ALA A 229 15.80 17.54 -16.07
N HIS A 230 14.90 16.93 -16.85
CA HIS A 230 13.68 17.58 -17.34
C HIS A 230 12.52 16.59 -17.34
N GLN A 231 11.31 17.14 -17.26
CA GLN A 231 10.09 16.36 -17.42
C GLN A 231 10.12 15.59 -18.75
N PHE A 232 9.93 14.27 -18.65
CA PHE A 232 9.87 13.39 -19.82
C PHE A 232 8.46 12.84 -20.07
N MET A 233 7.71 12.55 -19.00
CA MET A 233 6.33 12.05 -19.07
C MET A 233 5.35 13.18 -18.80
N GLU A 234 4.22 13.18 -19.49
CA GLU A 234 3.15 14.13 -19.23
C GLU A 234 2.62 13.97 -17.79
N PRO A 235 2.20 15.06 -17.12
CA PRO A 235 1.57 14.97 -15.81
C PRO A 235 0.25 14.21 -15.92
N PRO A 236 -0.35 13.76 -14.81
CA PRO A 236 -1.64 13.09 -14.86
C PRO A 236 -2.74 14.03 -15.38
N ILE A 237 -3.16 13.85 -16.65
CA ILE A 237 -4.21 14.62 -17.34
C ILE A 237 -5.63 14.02 -17.12
N GLY A 238 -5.75 12.91 -16.39
CA GLY A 238 -7.03 12.30 -16.05
C GLY A 238 -6.88 11.14 -15.07
N GLU A 239 -7.99 10.72 -14.47
CA GLU A 239 -8.01 9.58 -13.56
C GLU A 239 -8.04 8.28 -14.38
N LEU A 240 -6.87 7.65 -14.53
CA LEU A 240 -6.82 6.22 -14.80
C LEU A 240 -7.53 5.54 -13.62
N ILE A 241 -8.60 4.79 -13.86
CA ILE A 241 -9.44 4.26 -12.76
C ILE A 241 -8.81 2.97 -12.18
N PHE A 242 -8.34 2.08 -13.05
CA PHE A 242 -7.66 0.85 -12.68
C PHE A 242 -6.75 0.35 -13.81
N GLN A 243 -5.80 -0.51 -13.46
CA GLN A 243 -4.97 -1.24 -14.42
C GLN A 243 -4.95 -2.72 -14.01
N LEU A 244 -5.24 -3.60 -14.97
CA LEU A 244 -5.22 -5.05 -14.76
C LEU A 244 -4.05 -5.65 -15.55
N ASP A 245 -3.14 -6.33 -14.86
CA ASP A 245 -1.99 -6.99 -15.48
C ASP A 245 -1.81 -8.40 -14.94
N LYS A 246 -2.14 -9.40 -15.76
CA LYS A 246 -2.02 -10.82 -15.41
C LYS A 246 -1.64 -11.70 -16.61
N HIS A 247 -1.28 -11.06 -17.71
CA HIS A 247 -1.03 -11.70 -18.99
C HIS A 247 0.46 -11.68 -19.29
N SER A 248 1.07 -12.86 -19.45
CA SER A 248 2.45 -12.98 -19.92
C SER A 248 2.57 -12.96 -21.44
N THR A 249 1.43 -13.05 -22.13
CA THR A 249 1.29 -13.07 -23.59
C THR A 249 0.29 -12.01 -24.02
N PRO A 250 0.39 -11.43 -25.23
CA PRO A 250 -0.54 -10.42 -25.71
C PRO A 250 -2.01 -10.84 -25.54
N ILE A 251 -2.83 -9.90 -25.08
CA ILE A 251 -4.27 -10.10 -24.97
C ILE A 251 -4.85 -10.09 -26.38
N THR A 252 -5.60 -11.15 -26.72
CA THR A 252 -6.25 -11.26 -28.04
C THR A 252 -7.66 -10.70 -27.99
N HIS A 253 -8.38 -10.96 -26.89
CA HIS A 253 -9.76 -10.56 -26.71
C HIS A 253 -9.99 -10.13 -25.26
N THR A 254 -10.84 -9.13 -25.08
CA THR A 254 -11.34 -8.69 -23.78
C THR A 254 -12.84 -8.63 -23.89
N VAL A 255 -13.52 -9.09 -22.85
CA VAL A 255 -14.97 -8.95 -22.75
C VAL A 255 -15.37 -8.39 -21.39
N ILE A 256 -16.34 -7.50 -21.42
CA ILE A 256 -16.94 -6.88 -20.25
C ILE A 256 -18.39 -7.36 -20.22
N GLY A 257 -18.87 -7.80 -19.07
CA GLY A 257 -20.23 -8.26 -18.86
C GLY A 257 -20.52 -8.48 -17.38
N GLY A 258 -21.51 -9.33 -17.07
CA GLY A 258 -21.96 -9.54 -15.68
C GLY A 258 -22.80 -8.37 -15.15
N ASP A 259 -23.34 -8.54 -13.96
CA ASP A 259 -24.29 -7.57 -13.40
C ASP A 259 -23.61 -6.20 -13.22
N ASN A 260 -24.21 -5.15 -13.78
CA ASN A 260 -23.67 -3.80 -13.83
C ASN A 260 -22.29 -3.67 -14.53
N ASP A 261 -22.01 -4.50 -15.54
CA ASP A 261 -20.74 -4.52 -16.28
C ASP A 261 -19.52 -4.74 -15.38
N SER A 262 -19.73 -5.47 -14.28
CA SER A 262 -18.73 -5.65 -13.24
C SER A 262 -17.73 -6.77 -13.52
N LEU A 263 -17.95 -7.65 -14.49
CA LEU A 263 -17.05 -8.76 -14.81
C LEU A 263 -16.22 -8.44 -16.06
N ILE A 264 -14.90 -8.50 -15.92
CA ILE A 264 -13.95 -8.38 -17.03
C ILE A 264 -13.29 -9.74 -17.25
N LEU A 265 -13.46 -10.29 -18.44
CA LEU A 265 -12.74 -11.46 -18.92
C LEU A 265 -11.70 -11.02 -19.93
N SER A 266 -10.48 -11.51 -19.77
CA SER A 266 -9.37 -11.17 -20.67
C SER A 266 -8.68 -12.44 -21.10
N LEU A 267 -8.45 -12.56 -22.41
CA LEU A 267 -7.99 -13.78 -23.06
C LEU A 267 -6.59 -13.61 -23.61
N SER A 268 -5.72 -14.57 -23.28
CA SER A 268 -4.43 -14.77 -23.93
C SER A 268 -4.13 -16.28 -24.03
N ASN A 269 -3.04 -16.79 -23.43
CA ASN A 269 -2.80 -18.21 -23.17
C ASN A 269 -3.68 -18.83 -22.05
N LYS A 270 -4.43 -17.99 -21.33
CA LYS A 270 -5.43 -18.34 -20.32
C LYS A 270 -6.50 -17.26 -20.31
N ILE A 271 -7.69 -17.57 -19.77
CA ILE A 271 -8.70 -16.56 -19.48
C ILE A 271 -8.52 -16.12 -18.03
N ASN A 272 -8.23 -14.84 -17.82
CA ASN A 272 -8.25 -14.25 -16.49
C ASN A 272 -9.58 -13.53 -16.29
N ALA A 273 -10.15 -13.67 -15.10
CA ALA A 273 -11.40 -13.03 -14.71
C ALA A 273 -11.13 -12.01 -13.61
N PHE A 274 -11.73 -10.83 -13.75
CA PHE A 274 -11.60 -9.72 -12.81
C PHE A 274 -12.97 -9.13 -12.51
N ASN A 275 -13.16 -8.70 -11.27
CA ASN A 275 -14.32 -7.90 -10.90
C ASN A 275 -13.93 -6.41 -10.96
N MET A 276 -14.56 -5.62 -11.82
CA MET A 276 -14.33 -4.19 -12.04
C MET A 276 -14.76 -3.34 -10.84
N SER A 277 -15.82 -3.73 -10.12
CA SER A 277 -16.33 -2.98 -8.96
C SER A 277 -15.37 -3.07 -7.76
N THR A 278 -14.75 -4.22 -7.56
CA THR A 278 -13.80 -4.47 -6.47
C THR A 278 -12.34 -4.43 -6.92
N VAL A 279 -12.09 -4.35 -8.22
CA VAL A 279 -10.77 -4.52 -8.87
C VAL A 279 -10.09 -5.85 -8.47
N ALA A 280 -10.88 -6.82 -8.03
CA ALA A 280 -10.38 -8.09 -7.52
C ALA A 280 -10.05 -9.05 -8.67
N ASP A 281 -8.93 -9.75 -8.53
CA ASP A 281 -8.61 -10.90 -9.37
C ASP A 281 -9.44 -12.11 -8.93
N LEU A 282 -10.38 -12.55 -9.78
CA LEU A 282 -11.26 -13.69 -9.52
C LEU A 282 -10.59 -15.03 -9.86
N GLY A 283 -9.41 -14.99 -10.50
CA GLY A 283 -8.64 -16.19 -10.84
C GLY A 283 -8.42 -16.34 -12.33
N PHE A 284 -8.22 -17.59 -12.77
CA PHE A 284 -8.02 -17.91 -14.18
C PHE A 284 -8.63 -19.27 -14.53
N ILE A 285 -9.14 -19.37 -15.75
CA ILE A 285 -9.63 -20.60 -16.35
C ILE A 285 -8.51 -21.13 -17.26
N LYS A 286 -8.04 -22.36 -16.98
CA LYS A 286 -6.99 -23.03 -17.74
C LYS A 286 -7.64 -23.93 -18.79
N PHE A 287 -7.31 -23.72 -20.06
CA PHE A 287 -7.71 -24.62 -21.15
C PHE A 287 -6.60 -25.60 -21.47
N THR A 288 -6.99 -26.82 -21.84
CA THR A 288 -6.07 -27.90 -22.22
C THR A 288 -5.78 -27.95 -23.72
N ASP A 289 -6.64 -27.38 -24.58
CA ASP A 289 -6.46 -27.45 -26.04
C ASP A 289 -6.70 -26.11 -26.77
N PHE A 290 -5.65 -25.64 -27.46
CA PHE A 290 -5.60 -24.44 -28.31
C PHE A 290 -5.73 -24.74 -29.81
N ASN A 291 -5.94 -26.00 -30.20
CA ASN A 291 -5.89 -26.42 -31.61
C ASN A 291 -7.18 -26.16 -32.40
N GLU A 292 -8.21 -25.59 -31.78
CA GLU A 292 -9.47 -25.26 -32.44
C GLU A 292 -9.70 -23.75 -32.42
N GLU A 293 -10.23 -23.21 -33.51
CA GLU A 293 -10.62 -21.80 -33.61
C GLU A 293 -11.80 -21.55 -32.67
N LYS A 294 -11.54 -20.83 -31.58
CA LYS A 294 -12.53 -20.59 -30.52
C LYS A 294 -13.17 -19.21 -30.66
N ILE A 295 -14.46 -19.18 -30.96
CA ILE A 295 -15.25 -17.95 -31.06
C ILE A 295 -15.86 -17.65 -29.69
N PHE A 296 -15.50 -16.52 -29.09
CA PHE A 296 -16.00 -16.11 -27.78
C PHE A 296 -17.30 -15.32 -27.92
N PHE A 297 -18.34 -15.76 -27.22
CA PHE A 297 -19.60 -15.03 -27.11
C PHE A 297 -19.85 -14.71 -25.65
N THR A 298 -20.18 -13.46 -25.36
CA THR A 298 -20.77 -13.07 -24.08
C THR A 298 -22.21 -12.69 -24.33
N ALA A 299 -23.11 -13.47 -23.77
CA ALA A 299 -24.53 -13.16 -23.72
C ALA A 299 -24.87 -12.78 -22.29
N PHE A 300 -25.47 -11.62 -22.11
CA PHE A 300 -26.15 -11.26 -20.87
C PHE A 300 -27.59 -11.77 -21.00
N LEU A 301 -28.01 -12.67 -20.12
CA LEU A 301 -29.38 -13.20 -20.11
C LEU A 301 -30.01 -12.86 -18.77
N ASP A 302 -31.05 -12.03 -18.80
CA ASP A 302 -31.85 -11.69 -17.61
C ASP A 302 -32.69 -12.88 -17.11
N GLU A 303 -33.04 -13.82 -18.00
CA GLU A 303 -33.74 -15.07 -17.67
C GLU A 303 -33.17 -16.22 -18.50
N PHE A 304 -32.77 -17.30 -17.80
CA PHE A 304 -32.09 -18.48 -18.38
C PHE A 304 -32.99 -19.39 -19.23
N ASP A 305 -34.27 -19.07 -19.38
CA ASP A 305 -35.26 -19.89 -20.09
C ASP A 305 -35.23 -19.70 -21.62
N GLN A 306 -34.31 -18.89 -22.16
CA GLN A 306 -33.95 -18.96 -23.59
C GLN A 306 -32.71 -19.83 -23.80
N ASP A 307 -33.01 -21.12 -23.97
CA ASP A 307 -32.25 -22.22 -24.54
C ASP A 307 -30.75 -21.99 -24.81
N PHE A 308 -29.96 -22.34 -23.80
CA PHE A 308 -28.58 -22.85 -23.90
C PHE A 308 -28.35 -23.80 -25.10
N PHE A 309 -29.40 -24.52 -25.55
CA PHE A 309 -29.37 -25.38 -26.73
C PHE A 309 -29.00 -24.68 -28.04
N ASN A 310 -29.30 -23.39 -28.23
CA ASN A 310 -28.92 -22.66 -29.45
C ASN A 310 -27.45 -22.19 -29.47
N LEU A 311 -26.78 -22.19 -28.31
CA LEU A 311 -25.40 -21.73 -28.18
C LEU A 311 -24.39 -22.90 -28.21
N ASN A 312 -24.86 -24.13 -27.95
CA ASN A 312 -24.05 -25.34 -27.93
C ASN A 312 -23.58 -25.81 -29.32
N ASP A 313 -24.19 -25.31 -30.40
CA ASP A 313 -23.85 -25.66 -31.79
C ASP A 313 -22.65 -24.86 -32.35
N ILE A 314 -22.06 -23.98 -31.54
CA ILE A 314 -20.87 -23.21 -31.92
C ILE A 314 -19.64 -24.05 -31.60
N ASN A 315 -19.14 -24.79 -32.60
CA ASN A 315 -17.85 -25.48 -32.49
C ASN A 315 -16.74 -24.48 -32.10
N GLY A 316 -15.99 -24.82 -31.05
CA GLY A 316 -14.95 -23.96 -30.47
C GLY A 316 -15.46 -22.85 -29.54
N GLY A 317 -16.77 -22.67 -29.35
CA GLY A 317 -17.32 -21.61 -28.51
C GLY A 317 -17.18 -21.84 -27.01
N LEU A 318 -16.82 -20.79 -26.25
CA LEU A 318 -16.97 -20.77 -24.79
C LEU A 318 -18.06 -19.75 -24.42
N ILE A 319 -19.17 -20.23 -23.86
CA ILE A 319 -20.22 -19.37 -23.30
C ILE A 319 -19.96 -19.23 -21.81
N VAL A 320 -19.72 -18.01 -21.35
CA VAL A 320 -19.62 -17.71 -19.92
C VAL A 320 -20.94 -17.11 -19.48
N CYS A 321 -21.76 -17.91 -18.79
CA CYS A 321 -22.96 -17.42 -18.13
C CYS A 321 -22.66 -17.19 -16.64
N SER A 322 -23.07 -16.03 -16.12
CA SER A 322 -23.12 -15.81 -14.68
C SER A 322 -24.28 -16.60 -14.08
N LEU A 323 -24.03 -17.34 -13.00
CA LEU A 323 -25.05 -17.93 -12.14
C LEU A 323 -24.89 -17.21 -10.81
N ASN A 324 -25.59 -16.09 -10.66
CA ASN A 324 -25.72 -15.31 -9.42
C ASN A 324 -24.43 -15.15 -8.60
N GLU A 325 -23.67 -14.08 -8.88
CA GLU A 325 -23.07 -13.14 -7.91
C GLU A 325 -22.18 -12.09 -8.60
#